data_AF-A0A8X8WUD5-F1
#
_entry.id   AF-A0A8X8WUD5-F1
#
_cell.length_a   1.000
_cell.length_b   1.000
_cell.length_c   1.000
_cell.angle_alpha   90.00
_cell.angle_beta   90.00
_cell.angle_gamma   90.00
#
_symmetry.space_group_name_H-M   'P 1'
#
loop_
_entity.id
_entity.type
_entity.pdbx_description
1 polymer ?
#
loop_
_entity_poly.entity_id
_entity_poly.type
_entity_poly.pdbx_seq_one_letter_code
_entity_poly.pdbx_strand_id
1 'polypeptide(L)'
;MEPGRFSELADPLLRGDFPKKSFNQAVAISAMCLQEDVTVRPLISDVVTALSCLPLQGDAGYSCPISPPSPNLTNEITSNERDRAVAEAIAWGSKSRHNCENYMGLMDSQVLVALALSLLGGFSTSIGALFVVLSDTPNLKTLGLLQGFAAGLMLSISFLDLAHNAINSIGFLKGNLWFFAGVIFFAVIANFIPEPKLAPVPHQEKNKKNGDERNKDIMKKHRRQVLFSGIITAVGISLHNFPEGMAVFLGSMKDLGYFELSGSLAIFSRHPDAWAGEISIGPFYNFSVISQGLRVGLNLALAISLHNIPEGVAVALPIYFATKSKWQAFKLATLSGFAEPLGVIVVAYLFPSSLNPEILEGLLASVGGVMAFLTLHEMLPLAIEYSGQKRAVKAVFVGMAFMSARYCYKHFHANLSNLDPSIFGLLILVGL
;
A
#
# COMPACT_ATOMS: atom_id res chain seq x y z
N MET A 1 2.87 40.42 -19.93
CA MET A 1 3.64 41.67 -19.69
C MET A 1 4.87 41.66 -20.57
N GLU A 2 5.26 42.80 -21.14
CA GLU A 2 6.53 42.89 -21.89
C GLU A 2 7.73 42.77 -20.94
N PRO A 3 8.75 41.95 -21.25
CA PRO A 3 9.89 41.70 -20.35
C PRO A 3 10.71 42.94 -19.95
N GLY A 4 10.59 44.03 -20.72
CA GLY A 4 11.31 45.29 -20.48
C GLY A 4 10.75 46.13 -19.33
N ARG A 5 9.54 45.84 -18.84
CA ARG A 5 8.86 46.64 -17.80
C ARG A 5 8.87 46.02 -16.41
N PHE A 6 9.49 44.86 -16.22
CA PHE A 6 9.54 44.20 -14.91
C PHE A 6 10.21 45.05 -13.84
N SER A 7 11.19 45.90 -14.19
CA SER A 7 11.81 46.84 -13.24
C SER A 7 10.85 47.85 -12.62
N GLU A 8 9.68 48.08 -13.22
CA GLU A 8 8.62 48.94 -12.65
C GLU A 8 7.84 48.23 -11.52
N LEU A 9 7.93 46.90 -11.43
CA LEU A 9 7.36 46.09 -10.35
C LEU A 9 8.28 46.01 -9.12
N ALA A 10 9.52 46.49 -9.24
CA ALA A 10 10.45 46.52 -8.13
C ALA A 10 10.00 47.54 -7.09
N ASP A 11 10.20 47.21 -5.82
CA ASP A 11 9.89 48.10 -4.72
C ASP A 11 10.57 49.48 -4.94
N PRO A 12 9.81 50.59 -4.94
CA PRO A 12 10.36 51.94 -5.09
C PRO A 12 11.47 52.27 -4.09
N LEU A 13 11.47 51.63 -2.92
CA LEU A 13 12.49 51.81 -1.88
C LEU A 13 13.88 51.30 -2.30
N LEU A 14 13.95 50.37 -3.26
CA LEU A 14 15.22 49.86 -3.79
C LEU A 14 15.92 50.86 -4.71
N ARG A 15 15.23 51.93 -5.17
CA ARG A 15 15.80 52.99 -6.03
C ARG A 15 16.58 52.49 -7.26
N GLY A 16 16.25 51.30 -7.76
CA GLY A 16 16.96 50.66 -8.89
C GLY A 16 18.22 49.88 -8.52
N ASP A 17 18.55 49.75 -7.22
CA ASP A 17 19.70 49.01 -6.72
C ASP A 17 19.37 47.52 -6.54
N PHE A 18 19.26 46.82 -7.67
CA PHE A 18 19.08 45.38 -7.70
C PHE A 18 19.61 44.79 -9.02
N PRO A 19 20.07 43.54 -9.02
CA PRO A 19 20.50 42.87 -10.24
C PRO A 19 19.30 42.64 -11.17
N LYS A 20 19.17 43.47 -12.20
CA LYS A 20 18.04 43.44 -13.16
C LYS A 20 17.78 42.05 -13.76
N LYS A 21 18.84 41.27 -14.02
CA LYS A 21 18.70 39.90 -14.58
C LYS A 21 18.06 38.95 -13.58
N SER A 22 18.57 38.90 -12.35
CA SER A 22 18.06 38.01 -11.30
C SER A 22 16.66 38.42 -10.85
N PHE A 23 16.39 39.73 -10.81
CA PHE A 23 15.05 40.25 -10.53
C PHE A 23 14.04 39.87 -11.61
N ASN A 24 14.38 40.06 -12.89
CA ASN A 24 13.50 39.66 -14.00
C ASN A 24 13.24 38.14 -14.02
N GLN A 25 14.23 37.33 -13.67
CA GLN A 25 14.07 35.88 -13.55
C GLN A 25 13.17 35.50 -12.37
N ALA A 26 13.33 36.14 -11.20
CA ALA A 26 12.46 35.93 -10.05
C ALA A 26 10.99 36.29 -10.37
N VAL A 27 10.76 37.43 -11.02
CA VAL A 27 9.42 37.86 -11.47
C VAL A 27 8.83 36.87 -12.48
N ALA A 28 9.63 36.34 -13.40
CA ALA A 28 9.17 35.34 -14.36
C ALA A 28 8.77 34.02 -13.67
N ILE A 29 9.55 33.56 -12.69
CA ILE A 29 9.23 32.37 -11.90
C ILE A 29 7.93 32.59 -11.11
N SER A 30 7.78 33.75 -10.43
CA SER A 30 6.55 34.10 -9.73
C SER A 30 5.34 34.17 -10.66
N ALA A 31 5.50 34.69 -11.88
CA ALA A 31 4.42 34.74 -12.87
C ALA A 31 4.00 33.34 -13.35
N MET A 32 4.94 32.39 -13.47
CA MET A 32 4.62 30.98 -13.78
C MET A 32 3.80 30.33 -12.66
N CYS A 33 4.06 30.69 -11.40
CA CYS A 33 3.30 30.19 -10.25
C CYS A 33 1.88 30.78 -10.13
N LEU A 34 1.64 31.97 -10.69
CA LEU A 34 0.37 32.69 -10.62
C LEU A 34 -0.57 32.43 -11.80
N GLN A 35 -0.27 31.43 -12.64
CA GLN A 35 -1.15 31.09 -13.77
C GLN A 35 -2.49 30.52 -13.29
N GLU A 36 -3.59 30.96 -13.93
CA GLU A 36 -4.95 30.55 -13.58
C GLU A 36 -5.16 29.04 -13.79
N ASP A 37 -4.61 28.49 -14.88
CA ASP A 37 -4.66 27.06 -15.18
C ASP A 37 -3.65 26.29 -14.31
N VAL A 38 -4.12 25.22 -13.65
CA VAL A 38 -3.32 24.38 -12.73
C VAL A 38 -2.29 23.54 -13.49
N THR A 39 -2.56 23.18 -14.74
CA THR A 39 -1.75 22.24 -15.53
C THR A 39 -0.43 22.81 -16.03
N VAL A 40 -0.28 24.13 -15.98
CA VAL A 40 0.85 24.90 -16.51
C VAL A 40 1.72 25.50 -15.40
N ARG A 41 1.33 25.34 -14.12
CA ARG A 41 2.13 25.78 -12.98
C ARG A 41 3.30 24.82 -12.75
N PRO A 42 4.52 25.34 -12.51
CA PRO A 42 5.68 24.50 -12.24
C PRO A 42 5.54 23.79 -10.89
N LEU A 43 6.19 22.64 -10.76
CA LEU A 43 6.32 21.95 -9.48
C LEU A 43 7.15 22.81 -8.52
N ILE A 44 6.86 22.74 -7.23
CA ILE A 44 7.57 23.54 -6.22
C ILE A 44 9.07 23.20 -6.18
N SER A 45 9.44 21.96 -6.51
CA SER A 45 10.84 21.53 -6.68
C SER A 45 11.57 22.34 -7.77
N ASP A 46 10.89 22.60 -8.88
CA ASP A 46 11.45 23.30 -10.04
C ASP A 46 11.55 24.80 -9.75
N VAL A 47 10.58 25.35 -9.01
CA VAL A 47 10.62 26.73 -8.51
C VAL A 47 11.79 26.93 -7.55
N VAL A 48 11.97 26.05 -6.57
CA VAL A 48 13.09 26.13 -5.61
C VAL A 48 14.43 25.96 -6.31
N THR A 49 14.52 25.07 -7.29
CA THR A 49 15.73 24.87 -8.11
C THR A 49 16.03 26.10 -8.95
N ALA A 50 15.04 26.66 -9.63
CA ALA A 50 15.19 27.86 -10.45
C ALA A 50 15.60 29.09 -9.63
N LEU A 51 15.03 29.25 -8.42
CA LEU A 51 15.40 30.32 -7.49
C LEU A 51 16.81 30.14 -6.94
N SER A 52 17.24 28.89 -6.70
CA SER A 52 18.60 28.56 -6.24
C SER A 52 19.67 28.82 -7.32
N CYS A 53 19.28 28.82 -8.59
CA CYS A 53 20.13 29.12 -9.74
C CYS A 53 20.15 30.61 -10.12
N LEU A 54 19.44 31.49 -9.39
CA LEU A 54 19.55 32.92 -9.63
C LEU A 54 21.00 33.35 -9.35
N PRO A 55 21.68 34.00 -10.31
CA PRO A 55 23.05 34.40 -10.11
C PRO A 55 23.11 35.46 -9.00
N LEU A 56 23.66 35.06 -7.85
CA LEU A 56 24.31 35.99 -6.93
C LEU A 56 25.60 36.40 -7.63
N GLN A 57 25.67 37.64 -8.12
CA GLN A 57 26.88 38.11 -8.80
C GLN A 57 28.05 38.06 -7.80
N GLY A 58 29.02 37.19 -8.07
CA GLY A 58 30.30 37.14 -7.38
C GLY A 58 31.25 38.27 -7.82
N ASP A 59 32.04 38.71 -6.84
CA ASP A 59 33.40 39.26 -6.95
C ASP A 59 33.76 40.16 -8.15
N ALA A 60 33.70 41.47 -7.91
CA ALA A 60 34.72 42.41 -8.38
C ALA A 60 35.07 43.33 -7.20
N GLY A 61 36.36 43.37 -6.86
CA GLY A 61 36.84 43.79 -5.54
C GLY A 61 36.40 45.16 -5.06
N TYR A 62 35.87 45.19 -3.84
CA TYR A 62 35.95 46.33 -2.94
C TYR A 62 36.51 45.84 -1.61
N SER A 63 37.83 46.02 -1.45
CA SER A 63 38.47 46.03 -0.14
C SER A 63 37.80 47.11 0.70
N CYS A 64 37.31 46.79 1.89
CA CYS A 64 36.69 47.74 2.81
C CYS A 64 37.70 48.83 3.23
N PRO A 65 37.51 50.12 2.87
CA PRO A 65 38.23 51.21 3.49
C PRO A 65 37.24 51.98 4.37
N ILE A 66 37.56 51.97 5.64
CA ILE A 66 37.10 52.80 6.74
C ILE A 66 36.52 54.17 6.28
N SER A 67 35.23 54.36 6.57
CA SER A 67 34.49 55.62 6.78
C SER A 67 34.22 56.59 5.60
N PRO A 68 32.94 56.99 5.41
CA PRO A 68 32.60 58.35 5.00
C PRO A 68 31.74 59.09 6.05
N PRO A 69 31.78 60.44 6.06
CA PRO A 69 31.06 61.25 7.04
C PRO A 69 29.57 61.33 6.71
N SER A 70 28.75 61.37 7.76
CA SER A 70 27.32 61.66 7.72
C SER A 70 27.02 62.98 7.00
N PRO A 71 25.85 63.10 6.34
CA PRO A 71 24.81 63.85 7.02
C PRO A 71 23.40 63.26 6.88
N ASN A 72 22.75 63.14 8.05
CA ASN A 72 21.33 63.26 8.36
C ASN A 72 20.30 63.27 7.21
N LEU A 73 19.55 62.17 7.06
CA LEU A 73 18.08 62.24 7.13
C LEU A 73 17.49 60.87 7.49
N THR A 74 16.71 60.88 8.57
CA THR A 74 15.92 59.83 9.21
C THR A 74 15.44 58.68 8.31
N ASN A 75 15.85 57.45 8.63
CA ASN A 75 15.05 56.23 8.49
C ASN A 75 15.69 55.14 9.36
N GLU A 76 15.32 55.11 10.64
CA GLU A 76 15.51 53.95 11.52
C GLU A 76 14.59 52.82 11.04
N ILE A 77 15.05 52.04 10.06
CA ILE A 77 14.71 50.61 9.98
C ILE A 77 15.98 49.94 10.49
N THR A 78 15.96 49.64 11.78
CA THR A 78 17.12 49.21 12.56
C THR A 78 17.77 47.98 11.90
N SER A 79 19.10 47.90 11.90
CA SER A 79 19.85 46.68 11.48
C SER A 79 19.28 45.41 12.11
N ASN A 80 18.73 45.55 13.32
CA ASN A 80 18.03 44.52 14.07
C ASN A 80 16.84 43.87 13.32
N GLU A 81 16.09 44.61 12.50
CA GLU A 81 14.94 44.05 11.75
C GLU A 81 15.39 43.18 10.59
N ARG A 82 16.50 43.56 9.94
CA ARG A 82 17.11 42.78 8.86
C ARG A 82 17.71 41.48 9.41
N ASP A 83 18.41 41.58 10.53
CA ASP A 83 18.99 40.43 11.21
C ASP A 83 17.89 39.51 11.78
N ARG A 84 16.75 40.08 12.24
CA ARG A 84 15.58 39.31 12.68
C ARG A 84 14.92 38.55 11.53
N ALA A 85 14.73 39.18 10.37
CA ALA A 85 14.16 38.53 9.19
C ALA A 85 15.05 37.39 8.67
N VAL A 86 16.38 37.58 8.69
CA VAL A 86 17.35 36.53 8.34
C VAL A 86 17.33 35.38 9.35
N ALA A 87 17.27 35.68 10.65
CA ALA A 87 17.15 34.67 11.70
C ALA A 87 15.84 33.86 11.60
N GLU A 88 14.72 34.51 11.29
CA GLU A 88 13.42 33.87 11.04
C GLU A 88 13.47 32.95 9.81
N ALA A 89 14.11 33.38 8.71
CA ALA A 89 14.27 32.56 7.51
C ALA A 89 15.16 31.33 7.75
N ILE A 90 16.24 31.48 8.52
CA ILE A 90 17.12 30.36 8.92
C ILE A 90 16.37 29.39 9.83
N ALA A 91 15.60 29.89 10.80
CA ALA A 91 14.77 29.07 11.69
C ALA A 91 13.70 28.31 10.90
N TRP A 92 13.08 28.94 9.89
CA TRP A 92 12.13 28.30 8.99
C TRP A 92 12.79 27.20 8.14
N GLY A 93 13.96 27.47 7.55
CA GLY A 93 14.71 26.48 6.78
C GLY A 93 15.17 25.27 7.60
N SER A 94 15.60 25.49 8.84
CA SER A 94 15.93 24.44 9.81
C SER A 94 14.70 23.60 10.19
N LYS A 95 13.57 24.25 10.48
CA LYS A 95 12.30 23.59 10.81
C LYS A 95 11.75 22.77 9.65
N SER A 96 11.90 23.25 8.41
CA SER A 96 11.52 22.53 7.20
C SER A 96 12.39 21.29 6.93
N ARG A 97 13.71 21.36 7.21
CA ARG A 97 14.57 20.16 7.13
C ARG A 97 14.22 19.12 8.19
N HIS A 98 14.00 19.53 9.43
CA HIS A 98 13.57 18.60 10.48
C HIS A 98 12.19 17.99 10.21
N ASN A 99 11.26 18.75 9.63
CA ASN A 99 9.99 18.20 9.18
C ASN A 99 10.21 17.14 8.09
N CYS A 100 11.08 17.39 7.12
CA CYS A 100 11.43 16.44 6.06
C CYS A 100 12.09 15.16 6.62
N GLU A 101 13.02 15.28 7.57
CA GLU A 101 13.62 14.13 8.28
C GLU A 101 12.56 13.31 9.04
N ASN A 102 11.60 13.99 9.70
CA ASN A 102 10.49 13.33 10.37
C ASN A 102 9.54 12.61 9.37
N TYR A 103 9.28 13.19 8.19
CA TYR A 103 8.50 12.53 7.12
C TYR A 103 9.21 11.31 6.55
N MET A 104 10.53 11.38 6.40
CA MET A 104 11.35 10.25 5.92
C MET A 104 11.39 9.11 6.95
N GLY A 105 11.42 9.44 8.26
CA GLY A 105 11.27 8.46 9.34
C GLY A 105 9.86 7.87 9.49
N LEU A 106 8.82 8.62 9.13
CA LEU A 106 7.44 8.14 9.08
C LEU A 106 7.25 7.08 7.98
N MET A 107 7.85 7.29 6.80
CA MET A 107 7.77 6.32 5.70
C MET A 107 8.39 4.97 6.10
N ASP A 108 9.57 4.99 6.75
CA ASP A 108 10.24 3.78 7.24
C ASP A 108 9.40 3.04 8.29
N SER A 109 8.74 3.78 9.19
CA SER A 109 7.82 3.20 10.17
C SER A 109 6.61 2.50 9.55
N GLN A 110 6.12 2.99 8.41
CA GLN A 110 4.95 2.41 7.73
C GLN A 110 5.30 1.19 6.91
N VAL A 111 6.45 1.19 6.22
CA VAL A 111 6.98 -0.02 5.59
C VAL A 111 7.13 -1.12 6.65
N LEU A 112 7.67 -0.78 7.83
CA LEU A 112 7.80 -1.72 8.95
C LEU A 112 6.45 -2.24 9.45
N VAL A 113 5.44 -1.37 9.60
CA VAL A 113 4.08 -1.78 9.97
C VAL A 113 3.46 -2.69 8.91
N ALA A 114 3.54 -2.34 7.63
CA ALA A 114 3.03 -3.18 6.55
C ALA A 114 3.75 -4.53 6.48
N LEU A 115 5.07 -4.56 6.70
CA LEU A 115 5.83 -5.79 6.83
C LEU A 115 5.36 -6.64 8.02
N ALA A 116 5.12 -6.04 9.18
CA ALA A 116 4.62 -6.76 10.35
C ALA A 116 3.22 -7.36 10.09
N LEU A 117 2.33 -6.58 9.48
CA LEU A 117 0.99 -7.02 9.09
C LEU A 117 1.02 -8.14 8.03
N SER A 118 1.95 -8.07 7.08
CA SER A 118 2.10 -9.10 6.06
C SER A 118 2.83 -10.35 6.56
N LEU A 119 3.71 -10.22 7.56
CA LEU A 119 4.26 -11.38 8.28
C LEU A 119 3.17 -12.10 9.08
N LEU A 120 2.19 -11.38 9.61
CA LEU A 120 1.05 -11.99 10.30
C LEU A 120 0.25 -12.91 9.36
N GLY A 121 -0.08 -12.44 8.15
CA GLY A 121 -0.75 -13.27 7.15
C GLY A 121 0.12 -14.44 6.65
N GLY A 122 1.40 -14.17 6.35
CA GLY A 122 2.35 -15.20 5.92
C GLY A 122 2.58 -16.30 6.96
N PHE A 123 2.65 -15.94 8.24
CA PHE A 123 2.71 -16.92 9.33
C PHE A 123 1.41 -17.69 9.51
N SER A 124 0.27 -17.13 9.14
CA SER A 124 -0.99 -17.85 9.16
C SER A 124 -1.00 -19.05 8.21
N THR A 125 -0.37 -18.92 7.03
CA THR A 125 -0.09 -20.06 6.12
C THR A 125 0.76 -21.13 6.81
N SER A 126 1.77 -20.71 7.59
CA SER A 126 2.59 -21.65 8.36
C SER A 126 1.79 -22.34 9.48
N ILE A 127 0.86 -21.63 10.14
CA ILE A 127 -0.03 -22.18 11.16
C ILE A 127 -0.95 -23.25 10.54
N GLY A 128 -1.50 -23.00 9.36
CA GLY A 128 -2.26 -23.99 8.61
C GLY A 128 -1.45 -25.27 8.34
N ALA A 129 -0.21 -25.13 7.90
CA ALA A 129 0.68 -26.27 7.68
C ALA A 129 1.02 -27.01 8.98
N LEU A 130 1.21 -26.27 10.07
CA LEU A 130 1.46 -26.83 11.39
C LEU A 130 0.27 -27.68 11.87
N PHE A 131 -0.96 -27.27 11.57
CA PHE A 131 -2.15 -28.06 11.88
C PHE A 131 -2.12 -29.45 11.23
N VAL A 132 -1.62 -29.58 10.00
CA VAL A 132 -1.44 -30.87 9.30
C VAL A 132 -0.32 -31.70 9.91
N VAL A 133 0.74 -31.03 10.38
CA VAL A 133 1.87 -31.69 11.05
C VAL A 133 1.46 -32.26 12.41
N LEU A 134 0.60 -31.55 13.15
CA LEU A 134 0.15 -31.93 14.49
C LEU A 134 -1.07 -32.87 14.48
N SER A 135 -1.98 -32.71 13.51
CA SER A 135 -3.21 -33.49 13.41
C SER A 135 -3.12 -34.52 12.29
N ASP A 136 -3.20 -35.81 12.62
CA ASP A 136 -2.95 -36.89 11.64
C ASP A 136 -3.98 -36.95 10.49
N THR A 137 -5.17 -36.34 10.62
CA THR A 137 -6.15 -36.18 9.52
C THR A 137 -7.02 -34.92 9.68
N PRO A 138 -6.77 -33.82 8.96
CA PRO A 138 -7.68 -32.67 8.94
C PRO A 138 -9.00 -33.02 8.22
N ASN A 139 -10.12 -32.50 8.73
CA ASN A 139 -11.43 -32.72 8.10
C ASN A 139 -11.56 -31.87 6.83
N LEU A 140 -11.33 -32.50 5.67
CA LEU A 140 -11.40 -31.84 4.36
C LEU A 140 -12.73 -31.12 4.12
N LYS A 141 -13.86 -31.62 4.65
CA LYS A 141 -15.16 -30.94 4.48
C LYS A 141 -15.17 -29.58 5.17
N THR A 142 -14.64 -29.51 6.39
CA THR A 142 -14.53 -28.26 7.15
C THR A 142 -13.56 -27.31 6.45
N LEU A 143 -12.45 -27.83 5.93
CA LEU A 143 -11.48 -27.06 5.16
C LEU A 143 -12.10 -26.45 3.89
N GLY A 144 -12.87 -27.23 3.12
CA GLY A 144 -13.55 -26.73 1.93
C GLY A 144 -14.65 -25.71 2.25
N LEU A 145 -15.34 -25.85 3.39
CA LEU A 145 -16.29 -24.83 3.86
C LEU A 145 -15.56 -23.53 4.23
N LEU A 146 -14.44 -23.63 4.96
CA LEU A 146 -13.63 -22.46 5.34
C LEU A 146 -13.02 -21.78 4.11
N GLN A 147 -12.56 -22.56 3.12
CA GLN A 147 -12.06 -22.04 1.84
C GLN A 147 -13.16 -21.37 1.02
N GLY A 148 -14.37 -21.92 1.00
CA GLY A 148 -15.52 -21.30 0.35
C GLY A 148 -15.89 -19.97 1.02
N PHE A 149 -15.93 -19.93 2.35
CA PHE A 149 -16.16 -18.70 3.11
C PHE A 149 -15.10 -17.63 2.80
N ALA A 150 -13.82 -18.01 2.83
CA ALA A 150 -12.69 -17.15 2.46
C ALA A 150 -12.79 -16.60 1.03
N ALA A 151 -13.12 -17.44 0.05
CA ALA A 151 -13.36 -17.01 -1.33
C ALA A 151 -14.48 -15.95 -1.40
N GLY A 152 -15.53 -16.10 -0.59
CA GLY A 152 -16.56 -15.07 -0.44
C GLY A 152 -16.04 -13.75 0.14
N LEU A 153 -15.17 -13.80 1.15
CA LEU A 153 -14.52 -12.60 1.71
C LEU A 153 -13.66 -11.90 0.66
N MET A 154 -12.81 -12.65 -0.05
CA MET A 154 -11.84 -12.14 -1.02
C MET A 154 -12.50 -11.54 -2.27
N LEU A 155 -13.57 -12.17 -2.77
CA LEU A 155 -14.39 -11.57 -3.83
C LEU A 155 -15.03 -10.25 -3.38
N SER A 156 -15.56 -10.20 -2.15
CA SER A 156 -16.12 -8.97 -1.61
C SER A 156 -15.07 -7.87 -1.43
N ILE A 157 -13.89 -8.17 -0.90
CA ILE A 157 -12.79 -7.20 -0.78
C ILE A 157 -12.40 -6.67 -2.16
N SER A 158 -12.27 -7.56 -3.15
CA SER A 158 -11.88 -7.21 -4.50
C SER A 158 -12.87 -6.26 -5.17
N PHE A 159 -14.17 -6.57 -5.15
CA PHE A 159 -15.20 -5.80 -5.84
C PHE A 159 -15.74 -4.62 -5.03
N LEU A 160 -16.03 -4.81 -3.73
CA LEU A 160 -16.71 -3.82 -2.90
C LEU A 160 -15.76 -2.86 -2.21
N ASP A 161 -14.48 -3.23 -2.04
CA ASP A 161 -13.48 -2.36 -1.42
C ASP A 161 -12.50 -1.83 -2.48
N LEU A 162 -11.63 -2.67 -3.02
CA LEU A 162 -10.54 -2.21 -3.89
C LEU A 162 -11.03 -1.61 -5.21
N ALA A 163 -11.81 -2.37 -5.99
CA ALA A 163 -12.33 -1.89 -7.27
C ALA A 163 -13.27 -0.70 -7.09
N HIS A 164 -14.18 -0.76 -6.11
CA HIS A 164 -15.12 0.32 -5.84
C HIS A 164 -14.42 1.63 -5.45
N ASN A 165 -13.46 1.57 -4.52
CA ASN A 165 -12.72 2.75 -4.08
C ASN A 165 -11.91 3.36 -5.23
N ALA A 166 -11.28 2.54 -6.07
CA ALA A 166 -10.54 3.03 -7.23
C ALA A 166 -11.47 3.68 -8.28
N ILE A 167 -12.60 3.05 -8.59
CA ILE A 167 -13.62 3.61 -9.50
C ILE A 167 -14.10 4.98 -9.02
N ASN A 168 -14.33 5.14 -7.72
CA ASN A 168 -14.75 6.43 -7.14
C ASN A 168 -13.64 7.48 -7.17
N SER A 169 -12.37 7.06 -7.12
CA SER A 169 -11.23 7.97 -7.00
C SER A 169 -10.67 8.43 -8.35
N ILE A 170 -10.51 7.52 -9.31
CA ILE A 170 -9.91 7.80 -10.63
C ILE A 170 -10.91 7.75 -11.78
N GLY A 171 -12.18 7.45 -11.49
CA GLY A 171 -13.28 7.40 -12.45
C GLY A 171 -13.57 6.00 -12.99
N PHE A 172 -14.83 5.81 -13.42
CA PHE A 172 -15.36 4.50 -13.84
C PHE A 172 -14.55 3.80 -14.92
N LEU A 173 -14.18 4.50 -15.99
CA LEU A 173 -13.43 3.89 -17.09
C LEU A 173 -12.02 3.48 -16.67
N LYS A 174 -11.27 4.40 -16.05
CA LYS A 174 -9.88 4.14 -15.64
C LYS A 174 -9.80 3.04 -14.59
N GLY A 175 -10.65 3.09 -13.56
CA GLY A 175 -10.70 2.07 -12.50
C GLY A 175 -10.97 0.66 -13.04
N ASN A 176 -11.96 0.52 -13.95
CA ASN A 176 -12.24 -0.77 -14.57
C ASN A 176 -11.10 -1.25 -15.47
N LEU A 177 -10.44 -0.36 -16.23
CA LEU A 177 -9.28 -0.74 -17.05
C LEU A 177 -8.14 -1.31 -16.19
N TRP A 178 -7.81 -0.66 -15.06
CA TRP A 178 -6.82 -1.17 -14.12
C TRP A 178 -7.24 -2.51 -13.49
N PHE A 179 -8.51 -2.66 -13.11
CA PHE A 179 -9.03 -3.91 -12.57
C PHE A 179 -8.87 -5.07 -13.57
N PHE A 180 -9.34 -4.91 -14.80
CA PHE A 180 -9.22 -5.95 -15.83
C PHE A 180 -7.78 -6.15 -16.31
N ALA A 181 -6.93 -5.12 -16.27
CA ALA A 181 -5.49 -5.29 -16.52
C ALA A 181 -4.87 -6.26 -15.50
N GLY A 182 -5.24 -6.16 -14.22
CA GLY A 182 -4.83 -7.12 -13.18
C GLY A 182 -5.33 -8.54 -13.46
N VAL A 183 -6.61 -8.70 -13.82
CA VAL A 183 -7.20 -10.00 -14.21
C VAL A 183 -6.42 -10.63 -15.37
N ILE A 184 -6.20 -9.89 -16.45
CA ILE A 184 -5.50 -10.37 -17.65
C ILE A 184 -4.05 -10.71 -17.33
N PHE A 185 -3.36 -9.83 -16.61
CA PHE A 185 -1.97 -10.04 -16.19
C PHE A 185 -1.81 -11.38 -15.47
N PHE A 186 -2.66 -11.63 -14.47
CA PHE A 186 -2.56 -12.88 -13.72
C PHE A 186 -3.07 -14.09 -14.50
N ALA A 187 -4.09 -13.94 -15.35
CA ALA A 187 -4.52 -15.02 -16.25
C ALA A 187 -3.40 -15.47 -17.18
N VAL A 188 -2.59 -14.55 -17.69
CA VAL A 188 -1.40 -14.87 -18.50
C VAL A 188 -0.37 -15.62 -17.66
N ILE A 189 -0.10 -15.19 -16.43
CA ILE A 189 0.82 -15.88 -15.52
C ILE A 189 0.32 -17.30 -15.21
N ALA A 190 -0.98 -17.46 -14.94
CA ALA A 190 -1.60 -18.73 -14.62
C ALA A 190 -1.48 -19.75 -15.76
N ASN A 191 -1.47 -19.32 -17.02
CA ASN A 191 -1.24 -20.21 -18.16
C ASN A 191 0.16 -20.86 -18.17
N PHE A 192 1.13 -20.28 -17.46
CA PHE A 192 2.46 -20.89 -17.31
C PHE A 192 2.53 -21.90 -16.16
N ILE A 193 1.52 -21.96 -15.30
CA ILE A 193 1.45 -22.86 -14.16
C ILE A 193 0.62 -24.09 -14.55
N PRO A 194 1.23 -25.28 -14.67
CA PRO A 194 0.48 -26.47 -15.05
C PRO A 194 -0.52 -26.83 -13.95
N GLU A 195 -1.78 -27.11 -14.31
CA GLU A 195 -2.80 -27.52 -13.35
C GLU A 195 -2.39 -28.83 -12.64
N PRO A 196 -2.42 -28.86 -11.28
CA PRO A 196 -2.18 -30.08 -10.55
C PRO A 196 -3.38 -31.03 -10.75
N LYS A 197 -3.19 -32.07 -11.56
CA LYS A 197 -4.16 -33.17 -11.63
C LYS A 197 -4.11 -33.92 -10.30
N LEU A 198 -5.13 -33.77 -9.45
CA LEU A 198 -5.26 -34.62 -8.27
C LEU A 198 -5.32 -36.07 -8.76
N ALA A 199 -4.31 -36.85 -8.36
CA ALA A 199 -4.25 -38.25 -8.74
C ALA A 199 -5.47 -38.97 -8.14
N PRO A 200 -6.22 -39.76 -8.92
CA PRO A 200 -7.30 -40.57 -8.37
C PRO A 200 -6.77 -41.45 -7.26
N VAL A 201 -7.51 -41.56 -6.16
CA VAL A 201 -7.23 -42.52 -5.10
C VAL A 201 -7.22 -43.91 -5.75
N PRO A 202 -6.13 -44.71 -5.63
CA PRO A 202 -6.11 -46.03 -6.25
C PRO A 202 -7.19 -46.91 -5.62
N HIS A 203 -8.23 -47.25 -6.37
CA HIS A 203 -9.08 -48.36 -6.01
C HIS A 203 -8.22 -49.63 -6.09
N GLN A 204 -8.03 -50.29 -4.95
CA GLN A 204 -7.27 -51.53 -4.88
C GLN A 204 -8.01 -52.66 -5.61
N GLU A 205 -7.72 -52.87 -6.90
CA GLU A 205 -7.93 -54.18 -7.50
C GLU A 205 -6.78 -55.11 -7.10
N LYS A 206 -7.09 -56.00 -6.16
CA LYS A 206 -6.22 -57.11 -5.77
C LYS A 206 -6.14 -58.09 -6.95
N ASN A 207 -5.10 -58.00 -7.77
CA ASN A 207 -4.70 -59.14 -8.59
C ASN A 207 -3.23 -59.50 -8.34
N LYS A 208 -3.06 -60.50 -7.47
CA LYS A 208 -1.78 -61.12 -7.12
C LYS A 208 -1.46 -62.16 -8.18
N LYS A 209 -0.38 -61.93 -8.93
CA LYS A 209 0.71 -62.87 -9.29
C LYS A 209 1.45 -62.27 -10.50
N ASN A 210 2.77 -62.11 -10.39
CA ASN A 210 3.72 -61.43 -11.30
C ASN A 210 3.90 -59.90 -11.16
N GLY A 211 3.36 -59.28 -10.09
CA GLY A 211 3.18 -57.81 -10.02
C GLY A 211 4.18 -56.99 -9.20
N ASP A 212 5.20 -57.56 -8.53
CA ASP A 212 5.87 -56.84 -7.43
C ASP A 212 6.77 -55.66 -7.87
N GLU A 213 7.49 -55.77 -9.00
CA GLU A 213 8.26 -54.65 -9.56
C GLU A 213 7.35 -53.62 -10.24
N ARG A 214 6.39 -54.08 -11.05
CA ARG A 214 5.42 -53.21 -11.73
C ARG A 214 4.58 -52.40 -10.73
N ASN A 215 4.21 -53.00 -9.60
CA ASN A 215 3.43 -52.34 -8.55
C ASN A 215 4.29 -51.35 -7.74
N LYS A 216 5.59 -51.67 -7.51
CA LYS A 216 6.56 -50.71 -6.93
C LYS A 216 6.76 -49.49 -7.83
N ASP A 217 6.82 -49.68 -9.15
CA ASP A 217 6.98 -48.58 -10.12
C ASP A 217 5.72 -47.71 -10.23
N ILE A 218 4.53 -48.33 -10.25
CA ILE A 218 3.25 -47.60 -10.22
C ILE A 218 3.15 -46.76 -8.95
N MET A 219 3.52 -47.32 -7.79
CA MET A 219 3.44 -46.62 -6.50
C MET A 219 4.47 -45.49 -6.38
N LYS A 220 5.69 -45.68 -6.91
CA LYS A 220 6.70 -44.60 -7.02
C LYS A 220 6.22 -43.48 -7.96
N LYS A 221 5.62 -43.83 -9.10
CA LYS A 221 5.07 -42.88 -10.07
C LYS A 221 3.93 -42.06 -9.44
N HIS A 222 3.02 -42.70 -8.73
CA HIS A 222 1.93 -42.03 -8.00
C HIS A 222 2.47 -41.09 -6.93
N ARG A 223 3.44 -41.53 -6.11
CA ARG A 223 4.10 -40.69 -5.10
C ARG A 223 4.73 -39.44 -5.71
N ARG A 224 5.38 -39.58 -6.87
CA ARG A 224 5.97 -38.44 -7.61
C ARG A 224 4.90 -37.48 -8.15
N GLN A 225 3.76 -38.00 -8.61
CA GLN A 225 2.63 -37.19 -9.06
C GLN A 225 2.01 -36.38 -7.92
N VAL A 226 1.80 -37.00 -6.75
CA VAL A 226 1.26 -36.30 -5.56
C VAL A 226 2.26 -35.25 -5.05
N LEU A 227 3.56 -35.55 -5.07
CA LEU A 227 4.59 -34.56 -4.71
C LEU A 227 4.60 -33.38 -5.69
N PHE A 228 4.54 -33.67 -6.99
CA PHE A 228 4.49 -32.64 -8.03
C PHE A 228 3.25 -31.77 -7.87
N SER A 229 2.08 -32.37 -7.64
CA SER A 229 0.84 -31.66 -7.32
C SER A 229 1.04 -30.72 -6.14
N GLY A 230 1.65 -31.19 -5.04
CA GLY A 230 1.90 -30.35 -3.86
C GLY A 230 2.89 -29.20 -4.10
N ILE A 231 3.93 -29.41 -4.90
CA ILE A 231 4.88 -28.35 -5.28
C ILE A 231 4.17 -27.29 -6.15
N ILE A 232 3.37 -27.72 -7.11
CA ILE A 232 2.58 -26.81 -7.95
C ILE A 232 1.58 -26.02 -7.11
N THR A 233 0.88 -26.67 -6.17
CA THR A 233 0.00 -25.99 -5.21
C THR A 233 0.75 -24.96 -4.37
N ALA A 234 1.98 -25.27 -3.91
CA ALA A 234 2.81 -24.31 -3.17
C ALA A 234 3.19 -23.09 -4.02
N VAL A 235 3.50 -23.30 -5.31
CA VAL A 235 3.81 -22.21 -6.25
C VAL A 235 2.58 -21.36 -6.55
N GLY A 236 1.42 -21.98 -6.80
CA GLY A 236 0.15 -21.27 -7.00
C GLY A 236 -0.19 -20.39 -5.80
N ILE A 237 -0.16 -20.97 -4.60
CA ILE A 237 -0.40 -20.22 -3.35
C ILE A 237 0.64 -19.13 -3.14
N SER A 238 1.92 -19.34 -3.45
CA SER A 238 2.92 -18.26 -3.39
C SER A 238 2.54 -17.07 -4.28
N LEU A 239 2.03 -17.35 -5.48
CA LEU A 239 1.57 -16.31 -6.40
C LEU A 239 0.24 -15.68 -5.97
N HIS A 240 -0.53 -16.35 -5.12
CA HIS A 240 -1.73 -15.81 -4.48
C HIS A 240 -1.38 -14.82 -3.35
N ASN A 241 -0.47 -15.23 -2.46
CA ASN A 241 0.00 -14.44 -1.32
C ASN A 241 0.76 -13.18 -1.75
N PHE A 242 1.38 -13.16 -2.92
CA PHE A 242 2.11 -11.99 -3.39
C PHE A 242 1.20 -10.74 -3.57
N PRO A 243 0.11 -10.79 -4.34
CA PRO A 243 -0.91 -9.73 -4.40
C PRO A 243 -1.48 -9.31 -3.05
N GLU A 244 -1.63 -10.23 -2.11
CA GLU A 244 -2.12 -9.91 -0.75
C GLU A 244 -1.15 -9.02 0.00
N GLY A 245 0.15 -9.35 -0.05
CA GLY A 245 1.21 -8.51 0.52
C GLY A 245 1.22 -7.12 -0.10
N MET A 246 1.05 -7.03 -1.43
CA MET A 246 0.89 -5.75 -2.13
C MET A 246 -0.33 -4.97 -1.62
N ALA A 247 -1.46 -5.65 -1.43
CA ALA A 247 -2.72 -5.05 -0.97
C ALA A 247 -2.57 -4.48 0.45
N VAL A 248 -1.90 -5.21 1.36
CA VAL A 248 -1.61 -4.75 2.72
C VAL A 248 -0.75 -3.49 2.69
N PHE A 249 0.33 -3.48 1.89
CA PHE A 249 1.19 -2.30 1.76
C PHE A 249 0.45 -1.09 1.19
N LEU A 250 -0.18 -1.24 0.02
CA LEU A 250 -0.91 -0.14 -0.63
C LEU A 250 -2.08 0.35 0.23
N GLY A 251 -2.76 -0.57 0.94
CA GLY A 251 -3.83 -0.24 1.88
C GLY A 251 -3.34 0.53 3.11
N SER A 252 -2.15 0.18 3.63
CA SER A 252 -1.50 0.93 4.72
C SER A 252 -0.98 2.31 4.29
N MET A 253 -0.67 2.50 3.00
CA MET A 253 -0.20 3.77 2.46
C MET A 253 -1.30 4.72 1.97
N LYS A 254 -2.53 4.23 1.78
CA LYS A 254 -3.63 4.97 1.12
C LYS A 254 -3.90 6.37 1.72
N ASP A 255 -3.60 6.58 3.00
CA ASP A 255 -3.81 7.88 3.66
C ASP A 255 -2.66 8.90 3.50
N LEU A 256 -1.50 8.52 2.94
CA LEU A 256 -0.40 9.49 2.67
C LEU A 256 -0.61 10.33 1.41
N GLY A 257 -1.22 9.78 0.37
CA GLY A 257 -1.43 10.49 -0.90
C GLY A 257 -2.31 11.75 -0.74
N TYR A 258 -3.25 11.72 0.21
CA TYR A 258 -4.10 12.86 0.54
C TYR A 258 -3.39 13.94 1.39
N PHE A 259 -2.30 13.57 2.08
CA PHE A 259 -1.52 14.48 2.91
C PHE A 259 -0.56 15.35 2.08
N GLU A 260 0.02 14.85 0.98
CA GLU A 260 0.77 15.70 0.04
C GLU A 260 -0.10 16.81 -0.54
N LEU A 261 -1.36 16.50 -0.87
CA LEU A 261 -2.33 17.46 -1.39
C LEU A 261 -2.81 18.44 -0.29
N SER A 262 -3.15 17.94 0.90
CA SER A 262 -3.72 18.76 1.98
C SER A 262 -2.67 19.56 2.75
N GLY A 263 -1.46 19.03 2.95
CA GLY A 263 -0.34 19.74 3.56
C GLY A 263 0.14 20.91 2.70
N SER A 264 0.16 20.74 1.38
CA SER A 264 0.47 21.81 0.43
C SER A 264 -0.62 22.89 0.39
N LEU A 265 -1.90 22.51 0.55
CA LEU A 265 -3.04 23.44 0.54
C LEU A 265 -3.22 24.21 1.86
N ALA A 266 -2.96 23.56 3.01
CA ALA A 266 -3.08 24.17 4.34
C ALA A 266 -2.00 25.25 4.60
N ILE A 267 -0.86 25.18 3.91
CA ILE A 267 0.20 26.19 4.00
C ILE A 267 -0.20 27.50 3.28
N PHE A 268 -1.04 27.42 2.24
CA PHE A 268 -1.44 28.59 1.43
C PHE A 268 -2.67 29.36 1.96
N SER A 269 -3.41 28.80 2.93
CA SER A 269 -4.67 29.40 3.42
C SER A 269 -4.54 30.22 4.72
N ARG A 270 -3.32 30.44 5.25
CA ARG A 270 -3.15 31.31 6.43
C ARG A 270 -3.09 32.78 6.02
N HIS A 271 -4.17 33.49 6.31
CA HIS A 271 -4.21 34.95 6.38
C HIS A 271 -3.10 35.49 7.32
N PRO A 272 -2.49 36.65 7.00
CA PRO A 272 -1.34 37.20 7.74
C PRO A 272 -1.62 37.72 9.16
N ASP A 273 -2.87 37.76 9.64
CA ASP A 273 -3.22 38.55 10.83
C ASP A 273 -3.45 37.73 12.12
N ALA A 274 -3.25 36.41 12.13
CA ALA A 274 -3.47 35.57 13.31
C ALA A 274 -2.17 35.31 14.10
N TRP A 275 -1.62 36.35 14.73
CA TRP A 275 -0.59 36.22 15.76
C TRP A 275 -1.22 36.02 17.15
N ALA A 276 -1.61 34.77 17.49
CA ALA A 276 -1.80 34.35 18.88
C ALA A 276 -1.87 32.82 18.99
N GLY A 277 -0.88 32.21 19.64
CA GLY A 277 -0.96 30.84 20.17
C GLY A 277 -0.42 29.74 19.27
N GLU A 278 0.86 29.41 19.41
CA GLU A 278 1.38 28.11 19.02
C GLU A 278 0.69 27.01 19.83
N ILE A 279 -0.31 26.34 19.25
CA ILE A 279 -0.64 24.97 19.66
C ILE A 279 0.29 24.07 18.83
N SER A 280 1.24 23.44 19.52
CA SER A 280 2.06 22.37 18.97
C SER A 280 1.15 21.18 18.65
N ILE A 281 0.65 21.11 17.41
CA ILE A 281 -0.25 20.03 16.92
C ILE A 281 0.56 18.79 16.45
N GLY A 282 1.88 18.78 16.65
CA GLY A 282 2.80 17.78 16.10
C GLY A 282 2.57 16.32 16.53
N PRO A 283 2.32 15.98 17.81
CA PRO A 283 2.22 14.57 18.22
C PRO A 283 0.81 13.96 18.07
N PHE A 284 -0.25 14.75 18.25
CA PHE A 284 -1.63 14.25 18.18
C PHE A 284 -2.12 14.01 16.74
N TYR A 285 -1.67 14.82 15.77
CA TYR A 285 -2.01 14.62 14.36
C TYR A 285 -1.30 13.40 13.77
N ASN A 286 -0.02 13.21 14.10
CA ASN A 286 0.75 12.03 13.68
C ASN A 286 0.17 10.71 14.24
N PHE A 287 -0.31 10.69 15.48
CA PHE A 287 -0.97 9.51 16.06
C PHE A 287 -2.33 9.20 15.41
N SER A 288 -3.13 10.23 15.09
CA SER A 288 -4.44 10.07 14.45
C SER A 288 -4.33 9.60 12.99
N VAL A 289 -3.31 10.05 12.24
CA VAL A 289 -3.08 9.66 10.84
C VAL A 289 -2.50 8.24 10.72
N ILE A 290 -1.56 7.86 11.59
CA ILE A 290 -1.12 6.45 11.70
C ILE A 290 -2.32 5.53 11.99
N SER A 291 -3.32 6.01 12.74
CA SER A 291 -4.47 5.19 13.15
C SER A 291 -5.48 4.83 12.05
N GLN A 292 -5.52 5.56 10.91
CA GLN A 292 -6.47 5.29 9.82
C GLN A 292 -5.90 4.29 8.80
N GLY A 293 -4.69 4.51 8.29
CA GLY A 293 -4.02 3.59 7.35
C GLY A 293 -3.69 2.26 8.01
N LEU A 294 -3.29 2.29 9.29
CA LEU A 294 -3.15 1.08 10.11
C LEU A 294 -4.48 0.33 10.22
N ARG A 295 -5.62 1.03 10.31
CA ARG A 295 -6.93 0.37 10.44
C ARG A 295 -7.33 -0.34 9.15
N VAL A 296 -7.09 0.27 7.98
CA VAL A 296 -7.36 -0.39 6.69
C VAL A 296 -6.43 -1.60 6.52
N GLY A 297 -5.12 -1.40 6.69
CA GLY A 297 -4.12 -2.45 6.59
C GLY A 297 -4.35 -3.60 7.59
N LEU A 298 -4.66 -3.31 8.85
CA LEU A 298 -4.93 -4.32 9.88
C LEU A 298 -6.19 -5.14 9.58
N ASN A 299 -7.26 -4.49 9.13
CA ASN A 299 -8.49 -5.19 8.76
C ASN A 299 -8.27 -6.15 7.59
N LEU A 300 -7.51 -5.68 6.59
CA LEU A 300 -7.15 -6.50 5.44
C LEU A 300 -6.22 -7.65 5.86
N ALA A 301 -5.19 -7.38 6.66
CA ALA A 301 -4.26 -8.39 7.17
C ALA A 301 -4.94 -9.47 8.02
N LEU A 302 -5.96 -9.11 8.82
CA LEU A 302 -6.72 -10.08 9.60
C LEU A 302 -7.62 -10.94 8.70
N ALA A 303 -8.29 -10.35 7.71
CA ALA A 303 -9.07 -11.10 6.73
C ALA A 303 -8.18 -12.05 5.92
N ILE A 304 -6.96 -11.60 5.55
CA ILE A 304 -5.93 -12.39 4.90
C ILE A 304 -5.48 -13.57 5.79
N SER A 305 -5.11 -13.25 7.03
CA SER A 305 -4.67 -14.25 8.00
C SER A 305 -5.71 -15.38 8.17
N LEU A 306 -7.00 -15.07 8.25
CA LEU A 306 -8.03 -16.09 8.47
C LEU A 306 -8.11 -17.12 7.34
N HIS A 307 -7.88 -16.72 6.08
CA HIS A 307 -7.96 -17.67 4.97
C HIS A 307 -6.64 -18.34 4.62
N ASN A 308 -5.52 -17.74 5.02
CA ASN A 308 -4.20 -18.33 4.81
C ASN A 308 -4.01 -19.61 5.63
N ILE A 309 -4.79 -19.82 6.70
CA ILE A 309 -4.82 -21.09 7.45
C ILE A 309 -5.26 -22.26 6.54
N PRO A 310 -6.45 -22.23 5.89
CA PRO A 310 -6.83 -23.21 4.88
C PRO A 310 -5.78 -23.49 3.80
N GLU A 311 -5.13 -22.44 3.31
CA GLU A 311 -4.13 -22.55 2.24
C GLU A 311 -2.88 -23.28 2.71
N GLY A 312 -2.41 -22.97 3.91
CA GLY A 312 -1.34 -23.70 4.57
C GLY A 312 -1.61 -25.21 4.66
N VAL A 313 -2.85 -25.58 4.99
CA VAL A 313 -3.29 -26.98 5.00
C VAL A 313 -3.28 -27.58 3.59
N ALA A 314 -3.75 -26.83 2.59
CA ALA A 314 -3.83 -27.26 1.20
C ALA A 314 -2.44 -27.49 0.57
N VAL A 315 -1.42 -26.69 0.92
CA VAL A 315 -0.03 -26.93 0.54
C VAL A 315 0.53 -28.16 1.25
N ALA A 316 0.37 -28.21 2.58
CA ALA A 316 1.05 -29.20 3.41
C ALA A 316 0.56 -30.65 3.17
N LEU A 317 -0.74 -30.85 2.93
CA LEU A 317 -1.34 -32.18 2.78
C LEU A 317 -0.74 -33.05 1.65
N PRO A 318 -0.74 -32.62 0.38
CA PRO A 318 -0.19 -33.42 -0.71
C PRO A 318 1.31 -33.68 -0.53
N ILE A 319 2.05 -32.69 -0.03
CA ILE A 319 3.48 -32.86 0.26
C ILE A 319 3.70 -33.87 1.38
N TYR A 320 2.93 -33.81 2.46
CA TYR A 320 3.02 -34.79 3.55
C TYR A 320 2.65 -36.20 3.08
N PHE A 321 1.57 -36.36 2.31
CA PHE A 321 1.17 -37.67 1.81
C PHE A 321 2.19 -38.27 0.85
N ALA A 322 2.83 -37.44 0.02
CA ALA A 322 3.88 -37.88 -0.86
C ALA A 322 5.20 -38.14 -0.13
N THR A 323 5.69 -37.22 0.69
CA THR A 323 7.05 -37.30 1.27
C THR A 323 7.11 -38.12 2.55
N LYS A 324 5.99 -38.20 3.30
CA LYS A 324 5.91 -38.66 4.69
C LYS A 324 6.78 -37.86 5.66
N SER A 325 7.28 -36.69 5.24
CA SER A 325 8.08 -35.80 6.07
C SER A 325 7.24 -34.59 6.48
N LYS A 326 6.92 -34.51 7.77
CA LYS A 326 6.23 -33.37 8.38
C LYS A 326 7.01 -32.06 8.16
N TRP A 327 8.34 -32.12 8.26
CA TRP A 327 9.21 -30.98 8.04
C TRP A 327 9.20 -30.46 6.59
N GLN A 328 9.17 -31.35 5.59
CA GLN A 328 9.10 -30.90 4.19
C GLN A 328 7.77 -30.21 3.86
N ALA A 329 6.66 -30.76 4.38
CA ALA A 329 5.33 -30.15 4.23
C ALA A 329 5.27 -28.76 4.87
N PHE A 330 5.74 -28.63 6.12
CA PHE A 330 5.80 -27.36 6.82
C PHE A 330 6.71 -26.36 6.09
N LYS A 331 7.93 -26.76 5.72
CA LYS A 331 8.91 -25.87 5.06
C LYS A 331 8.38 -25.28 3.75
N LEU A 332 7.74 -26.10 2.91
CA LEU A 332 7.22 -25.61 1.62
C LEU A 332 6.01 -24.68 1.79
N ALA A 333 5.14 -24.94 2.76
CA ALA A 333 4.02 -24.05 3.07
C ALA A 333 4.47 -22.73 3.75
N THR A 334 5.49 -22.78 4.61
CA THR A 334 6.10 -21.56 5.16
C THR A 334 6.77 -20.74 4.06
N LEU A 335 7.45 -21.41 3.11
CA LEU A 335 8.08 -20.71 1.99
C LEU A 335 7.06 -20.02 1.08
N SER A 336 5.88 -20.63 0.87
CA SER A 336 4.80 -19.96 0.13
C SER A 336 4.22 -18.77 0.88
N GLY A 337 4.06 -18.88 2.21
CA GLY A 337 3.63 -17.77 3.06
C GLY A 337 4.58 -16.57 3.06
N PHE A 338 5.87 -16.75 2.78
CA PHE A 338 6.81 -15.62 2.65
C PHE A 338 6.65 -14.82 1.36
N ALA A 339 5.80 -15.24 0.41
CA ALA A 339 5.50 -14.43 -0.75
C ALA A 339 4.71 -13.14 -0.40
N GLU A 340 3.98 -13.13 0.71
CA GLU A 340 3.28 -11.96 1.25
C GLU A 340 4.26 -10.83 1.64
N PRO A 341 5.20 -11.00 2.60
CA PRO A 341 6.14 -9.95 2.95
C PRO A 341 7.06 -9.60 1.78
N LEU A 342 7.31 -10.55 0.85
CA LEU A 342 8.02 -10.25 -0.39
C LEU A 342 7.24 -9.26 -1.27
N GLY A 343 5.91 -9.39 -1.34
CA GLY A 343 5.03 -8.42 -2.01
C GLY A 343 5.19 -7.01 -1.44
N VAL A 344 5.24 -6.87 -0.11
CA VAL A 344 5.49 -5.58 0.55
C VAL A 344 6.87 -5.03 0.15
N ILE A 345 7.93 -5.83 0.25
CA ILE A 345 9.30 -5.40 -0.07
C ILE A 345 9.40 -4.94 -1.52
N VAL A 346 8.82 -5.70 -2.46
CA VAL A 346 8.88 -5.38 -3.89
C VAL A 346 8.17 -4.07 -4.18
N VAL A 347 6.97 -3.85 -3.63
CA VAL A 347 6.24 -2.60 -3.87
C VAL A 347 6.93 -1.42 -3.17
N ALA A 348 7.42 -1.59 -1.95
CA ALA A 348 8.17 -0.56 -1.24
C ALA A 348 9.46 -0.13 -1.98
N TYR A 349 10.16 -1.08 -2.62
CA TYR A 349 11.38 -0.80 -3.38
C TYR A 349 11.12 -0.24 -4.79
N LEU A 350 10.07 -0.72 -5.46
CA LEU A 350 9.70 -0.25 -6.80
C LEU A 350 9.05 1.13 -6.77
N PHE A 351 8.40 1.49 -5.67
CA PHE A 351 7.69 2.75 -5.51
C PHE A 351 8.13 3.50 -4.23
N PRO A 352 9.42 3.89 -4.13
CA PRO A 352 9.98 4.53 -2.94
C PRO A 352 9.65 6.04 -2.85
N SER A 353 9.19 6.64 -3.94
CA SER A 353 8.77 8.04 -4.04
C SER A 353 7.26 8.13 -3.99
N SER A 354 6.69 9.29 -3.60
CA SER A 354 5.25 9.50 -3.59
C SER A 354 4.63 9.07 -4.92
N LEU A 355 3.85 7.99 -4.84
CA LEU A 355 3.09 7.49 -5.96
C LEU A 355 2.07 8.55 -6.36
N ASN A 356 1.99 8.86 -7.65
CA ASN A 356 0.87 9.62 -8.16
C ASN A 356 -0.44 8.96 -7.64
N PRO A 357 -1.34 9.70 -6.97
CA PRO A 357 -2.57 9.14 -6.41
C PRO A 357 -3.39 8.33 -7.43
N GLU A 358 -3.33 8.71 -8.71
CA GLU A 358 -3.99 7.97 -9.78
C GLU A 358 -3.37 6.58 -9.99
N ILE A 359 -2.04 6.48 -9.94
CA ILE A 359 -1.32 5.22 -10.10
C ILE A 359 -1.54 4.34 -8.86
N LEU A 360 -1.57 4.92 -7.65
CA LEU A 360 -1.84 4.20 -6.41
C LEU A 360 -3.22 3.51 -6.45
N GLU A 361 -4.27 4.26 -6.78
CA GLU A 361 -5.63 3.73 -6.91
C GLU A 361 -5.76 2.74 -8.10
N GLY A 362 -5.03 2.99 -9.18
CA GLY A 362 -4.91 2.04 -10.29
C GLY A 362 -4.28 0.71 -9.88
N LEU A 363 -3.17 0.74 -9.14
CA LEU A 363 -2.50 -0.46 -8.62
C LEU A 363 -3.42 -1.22 -7.65
N LEU A 364 -4.14 -0.53 -6.76
CA LEU A 364 -5.14 -1.15 -5.89
C LEU A 364 -6.25 -1.84 -6.68
N ALA A 365 -6.77 -1.21 -7.74
CA ALA A 365 -7.75 -1.83 -8.63
C ALA A 365 -7.19 -3.08 -9.32
N SER A 366 -5.95 -3.01 -9.83
CA SER A 366 -5.27 -4.17 -10.42
C SER A 366 -5.11 -5.31 -9.42
N VAL A 367 -4.68 -5.02 -8.19
CA VAL A 367 -4.57 -6.03 -7.12
C VAL A 367 -5.94 -6.67 -6.83
N GLY A 368 -7.02 -5.87 -6.79
CA GLY A 368 -8.39 -6.39 -6.69
C GLY A 368 -8.77 -7.31 -7.86
N GLY A 369 -8.37 -6.96 -9.08
CA GLY A 369 -8.58 -7.82 -10.26
C GLY A 369 -7.83 -9.14 -10.18
N VAL A 370 -6.56 -9.09 -9.76
CA VAL A 370 -5.74 -10.28 -9.54
C VAL A 370 -6.37 -11.20 -8.49
N MET A 371 -6.76 -10.66 -7.33
CA MET A 371 -7.41 -11.45 -6.26
C MET A 371 -8.76 -12.04 -6.70
N ALA A 372 -9.55 -11.31 -7.49
CA ALA A 372 -10.80 -11.82 -8.04
C ALA A 372 -10.57 -13.01 -8.98
N PHE A 373 -9.57 -12.92 -9.87
CA PHE A 373 -9.20 -14.03 -10.76
C PHE A 373 -8.74 -15.25 -9.97
N LEU A 374 -7.79 -15.05 -9.05
CA LEU A 374 -7.26 -16.10 -8.17
C LEU A 374 -8.35 -16.82 -7.38
N THR A 375 -9.28 -16.05 -6.81
CA THR A 375 -10.38 -16.62 -6.02
C THR A 375 -11.26 -17.53 -6.86
N LEU A 376 -11.55 -17.13 -8.12
CA LEU A 376 -12.37 -17.92 -9.03
C LEU A 376 -11.64 -19.12 -9.62
N HIS A 377 -10.34 -18.98 -9.90
CA HIS A 377 -9.54 -20.00 -10.58
C HIS A 377 -8.97 -21.05 -9.62
N GLU A 378 -8.70 -20.68 -8.36
CA GLU A 378 -8.02 -21.56 -7.41
C GLU A 378 -8.90 -21.87 -6.19
N MET A 379 -9.31 -20.84 -5.43
CA MET A 379 -9.97 -21.06 -4.14
C MET A 379 -11.35 -21.71 -4.29
N LEU A 380 -12.17 -21.23 -5.23
CA LEU A 380 -13.51 -21.75 -5.44
C LEU A 380 -13.51 -23.21 -5.91
N PRO A 381 -12.71 -23.61 -6.93
CA PRO A 381 -12.57 -25.01 -7.30
C PRO A 381 -12.11 -25.91 -6.13
N LEU A 382 -11.14 -25.45 -5.33
CA LEU A 382 -10.65 -26.19 -4.16
C LEU A 382 -11.74 -26.38 -3.10
N ALA A 383 -12.54 -25.35 -2.84
CA ALA A 383 -13.68 -25.41 -1.92
C ALA A 383 -14.74 -26.43 -2.39
N ILE A 384 -15.02 -26.45 -3.70
CA ILE A 384 -15.95 -27.39 -4.34
C ILE A 384 -15.44 -28.82 -4.23
N GLU A 385 -14.15 -29.03 -4.48
CA GLU A 385 -13.51 -30.35 -4.40
C GLU A 385 -13.56 -30.92 -2.97
N TYR A 386 -13.28 -30.10 -1.96
CA TYR A 386 -13.20 -30.54 -0.57
C TYR A 386 -14.55 -30.70 0.15
N SER A 387 -15.52 -29.80 -0.11
CA SER A 387 -16.79 -29.78 0.62
C SER A 387 -18.02 -30.17 -0.21
N GLY A 388 -17.86 -30.23 -1.53
CA GLY A 388 -18.91 -30.43 -2.52
C GLY A 388 -19.56 -29.11 -2.96
N GLN A 389 -19.93 -29.03 -4.23
CA GLN A 389 -20.41 -27.81 -4.90
C GLN A 389 -21.50 -27.04 -4.12
N LYS A 390 -22.56 -27.73 -3.68
CA LYS A 390 -23.67 -27.09 -2.95
C LYS A 390 -23.24 -26.47 -1.62
N ARG A 391 -22.27 -27.06 -0.93
CA ARG A 391 -21.78 -26.57 0.37
C ARG A 391 -20.78 -25.43 0.17
N ALA A 392 -19.85 -25.59 -0.77
CA ALA A 392 -18.89 -24.57 -1.14
C ALA A 392 -19.57 -23.26 -1.54
N VAL A 393 -20.52 -23.32 -2.48
CA VAL A 393 -21.25 -22.13 -2.95
C VAL A 393 -22.01 -21.46 -1.81
N LYS A 394 -22.66 -22.23 -0.92
CA LYS A 394 -23.31 -21.66 0.27
C LYS A 394 -22.30 -20.92 1.17
N ALA A 395 -21.13 -21.52 1.41
CA ALA A 395 -20.09 -20.89 2.21
C ALA A 395 -19.58 -19.58 1.57
N VAL A 396 -19.40 -19.54 0.24
CA VAL A 396 -19.05 -18.32 -0.51
C VAL A 396 -20.07 -17.21 -0.27
N PHE A 397 -21.37 -17.50 -0.46
CA PHE A 397 -22.41 -16.50 -0.21
C PHE A 397 -22.46 -16.05 1.25
N VAL A 398 -22.20 -16.93 2.21
CA VAL A 398 -22.09 -16.56 3.63
C VAL A 398 -20.92 -15.60 3.86
N GLY A 399 -19.74 -15.86 3.27
CA GLY A 399 -18.60 -14.95 3.31
C GLY A 399 -18.90 -13.59 2.67
N MET A 400 -19.57 -13.59 1.50
CA MET A 400 -19.97 -12.36 0.85
C MET A 400 -20.97 -11.55 1.69
N ALA A 401 -21.94 -12.22 2.30
CA ALA A 401 -22.93 -11.60 3.18
C ALA A 401 -22.29 -11.01 4.43
N PHE A 402 -21.31 -11.72 5.03
CA PHE A 402 -20.54 -11.24 6.17
C PHE A 402 -19.80 -9.93 5.83
N MET A 403 -19.07 -9.88 4.73
CA MET A 403 -18.38 -8.66 4.32
C MET A 403 -19.33 -7.53 3.93
N SER A 404 -20.44 -7.85 3.27
CA SER A 404 -21.46 -6.84 2.92
C SER A 404 -22.11 -6.24 4.16
N ALA A 405 -22.42 -7.06 5.18
CA ALA A 405 -22.96 -6.59 6.44
C ALA A 405 -21.98 -5.67 7.18
N ARG A 406 -20.69 -6.03 7.20
CA ARG A 406 -19.62 -5.17 7.70
C ARG A 406 -19.56 -3.82 6.98
N TYR A 407 -19.68 -3.83 5.65
CA TYR A 407 -19.67 -2.60 4.84
C TYR A 407 -20.88 -1.70 5.15
N CYS A 408 -22.08 -2.27 5.22
CA CYS A 408 -23.29 -1.57 5.64
C CYS A 408 -23.16 -0.99 7.04
N TYR A 409 -22.61 -1.74 7.99
CA TYR A 409 -22.39 -1.27 9.37
C TYR A 409 -21.43 -0.08 9.41
N LYS A 410 -20.30 -0.15 8.67
CA LYS A 410 -19.35 0.96 8.55
C LYS A 410 -20.03 2.22 8.01
N HIS A 411 -20.85 2.08 6.97
CA HIS A 411 -21.57 3.20 6.36
C HIS A 411 -22.66 3.77 7.28
N PHE A 412 -23.40 2.91 8.00
CA PHE A 412 -24.44 3.34 8.94
C PHE A 412 -23.85 4.02 10.18
N HIS A 413 -22.74 3.51 10.72
CA HIS A 413 -22.06 4.09 11.89
C HIS A 413 -21.36 5.43 11.55
N ALA A 414 -20.87 5.62 10.33
CA ALA A 414 -20.36 6.93 9.89
C ALA A 414 -21.44 8.03 10.00
N ASN A 415 -22.72 7.66 9.91
CA ASN A 415 -23.86 8.56 10.10
C ASN A 415 -24.34 8.67 11.56
N LEU A 416 -23.75 7.92 12.50
CA LEU A 416 -24.26 7.72 13.87
C LEU A 416 -23.25 8.10 14.96
N SER A 417 -22.28 8.98 14.67
CA SER A 417 -21.12 9.33 15.49
C SER A 417 -21.42 10.03 16.84
N ASN A 418 -22.23 9.41 17.71
CA ASN A 418 -22.54 9.84 19.08
C ASN A 418 -22.62 8.67 20.08
N LEU A 419 -22.02 7.50 19.82
CA LEU A 419 -22.07 6.35 20.75
C LEU A 419 -20.68 5.82 21.16
N ASP A 420 -20.66 5.30 22.39
CA ASP A 420 -19.53 5.11 23.28
C ASP A 420 -18.40 4.19 22.77
N PRO A 421 -17.10 4.51 22.99
CA PRO A 421 -15.95 3.73 22.50
C PRO A 421 -15.77 2.34 23.13
N SER A 422 -16.46 2.01 24.23
CA SER A 422 -16.28 0.76 24.98
C SER A 422 -16.94 -0.46 24.33
N ILE A 423 -17.94 -0.25 23.47
CA ILE A 423 -18.61 -1.29 22.69
C ILE A 423 -17.75 -1.73 21.47
N PHE A 424 -16.79 -0.88 21.07
CA PHE A 424 -15.92 -1.03 19.91
C PHE A 424 -14.99 -2.26 19.99
N GLY A 425 -14.48 -2.58 21.17
CA GLY A 425 -13.56 -3.71 21.37
C GLY A 425 -14.25 -5.08 21.33
N LEU A 426 -15.53 -5.15 21.75
CA LEU A 426 -16.28 -6.40 21.82
C LEU A 426 -16.88 -6.79 20.46
N LEU A 427 -17.25 -5.81 19.62
CA LEU A 427 -17.82 -6.07 18.29
C LEU A 427 -16.78 -6.37 17.21
N ILE A 428 -15.57 -5.84 17.31
CA ILE A 428 -14.44 -6.24 16.43
C ILE A 428 -14.08 -7.71 16.68
N LEU A 429 -14.25 -8.20 17.91
CA LEU A 429 -14.00 -9.58 18.31
C LEU A 429 -15.13 -10.55 17.91
N VAL A 430 -16.33 -10.03 17.61
CA VAL A 430 -17.48 -10.80 17.10
C VAL A 430 -17.54 -10.73 15.56
N GLY A 431 -16.79 -9.82 14.94
CA GLY A 431 -16.64 -9.64 13.49
C GLY A 431 -15.24 -9.96 12.93
N LEU A 432 -14.40 -10.63 13.72
CA LEU A 432 -13.28 -11.48 13.33
C LEU A 432 -13.68 -12.93 13.61
#